data_AF-A0A843HPI5-F1
#
_entry.id   AF-A0A843HPI5-F1
#
_cell.length_a   1.000
_cell.length_b   1.000
_cell.length_c   1.000
_cell.angle_alpha   90.00
_cell.angle_beta   90.00
_cell.angle_gamma   90.00
#
_symmetry.space_group_name_H-M   'P 1'
#
loop_
_entity.id
_entity.type
_entity.pdbx_description
1 polymer ?
#
loop_
_entity_poly.entity_id
_entity_poly.type
_entity_poly.pdbx_seq_one_letter_code
_entity_poly.pdbx_strand_id
1 'polypeptide(L)'
;MALVEVDISSFDAFKNATLGNGYDIDGYYGYQCWDYGALLWGNIGRYGHQGTPYNYPYLSTGGTGYAYGIWLARTENATDQFELIFNLSDVKKGDLVILDKGRFVGDTSGHDAYADEDYNGTNTLRLLGQNQENPSATVGHVVTLDNMDVSKFLGAFRFKQWIAPPPPPPPVQRKKSKFPWVLYANKLRNMS
;
A
#
# COMPACT_ATOMS: atom_id res chain seq x y z
N MET A 1 -16.88 -6.74 -18.31
CA MET A 1 -15.46 -6.39 -18.22
C MET A 1 -14.75 -7.58 -17.56
N ALA A 2 -13.64 -8.08 -18.10
CA ALA A 2 -12.87 -9.13 -17.44
C ALA A 2 -12.09 -8.50 -16.27
N LEU A 3 -11.96 -9.23 -15.16
CA LEU A 3 -11.17 -8.76 -14.02
C LEU A 3 -9.70 -8.70 -14.43
N VAL A 4 -9.06 -7.56 -14.18
CA VAL A 4 -7.63 -7.40 -14.42
C VAL A 4 -6.88 -7.92 -13.19
N GLU A 5 -6.33 -9.12 -13.31
CA GLU A 5 -5.51 -9.75 -12.27
C GLU A 5 -4.03 -9.41 -12.47
N VAL A 6 -3.36 -8.99 -11.40
CA VAL A 6 -1.92 -8.69 -11.36
C VAL A 6 -1.30 -9.30 -10.10
N ASP A 7 0.02 -9.53 -10.13
CA ASP A 7 0.72 -10.12 -8.99
C ASP A 7 0.78 -9.13 -7.82
N ILE A 8 0.06 -9.43 -6.73
CA ILE A 8 0.04 -8.65 -5.50
C ILE A 8 0.80 -9.32 -4.34
N SER A 9 1.66 -10.31 -4.62
CA SER A 9 2.42 -11.04 -3.59
C SER A 9 3.37 -10.14 -2.78
N SER A 10 3.85 -9.06 -3.39
CA SER A 10 4.63 -8.00 -2.77
C SER A 10 4.45 -6.70 -3.55
N PHE A 11 4.80 -5.55 -2.96
CA PHE A 11 4.77 -4.29 -3.69
C PHE A 11 5.70 -4.30 -4.93
N ASP A 12 6.87 -4.93 -4.83
CA ASP A 12 7.78 -5.04 -5.98
C ASP A 12 7.21 -5.91 -7.10
N ALA A 13 6.50 -6.99 -6.77
CA ALA A 13 5.80 -7.80 -7.76
C ALA A 13 4.67 -7.01 -8.45
N PHE A 14 3.89 -6.27 -7.66
CA PHE A 14 2.81 -5.40 -8.17
C PHE A 14 3.35 -4.31 -9.09
N LYS A 15 4.43 -3.64 -8.67
CA LYS A 15 5.13 -2.65 -9.49
C LYS A 15 5.62 -3.25 -10.81
N ASN A 16 6.30 -4.39 -10.77
CA ASN A 16 6.84 -5.04 -11.97
C ASN A 16 5.74 -5.50 -12.93
N ALA A 17 4.58 -5.92 -12.41
CA ALA A 17 3.44 -6.33 -13.23
C ALA A 17 2.74 -5.12 -13.89
N THR A 18 2.84 -3.93 -13.30
CA THR A 18 2.00 -2.79 -13.67
C THR A 18 2.72 -1.62 -14.33
N LEU A 19 4.01 -1.41 -14.06
CA LEU A 19 4.78 -0.30 -14.60
C LEU A 19 4.75 -0.28 -16.13
N GLY A 20 4.41 0.88 -16.72
CA GLY A 20 4.31 1.07 -18.17
C GLY A 20 2.98 0.62 -18.80
N ASN A 21 2.08 0.01 -18.03
CA ASN A 21 0.74 -0.39 -18.49
C ASN A 21 -0.31 0.66 -18.10
N GLY A 22 -1.44 0.68 -18.82
CA GLY A 22 -2.60 1.51 -18.52
C GLY A 22 -3.78 0.66 -18.06
N TYR A 23 -4.47 1.10 -17.02
CA TYR A 23 -5.61 0.46 -16.40
C TYR A 23 -6.77 1.44 -16.36
N ASP A 24 -7.85 1.08 -17.05
CA ASP A 24 -9.15 1.77 -17.02
C ASP A 24 -10.11 0.80 -16.32
N ILE A 25 -10.37 1.08 -15.04
CA ILE A 25 -11.08 0.17 -14.15
C ILE A 25 -12.58 0.44 -14.19
N ASP A 26 -13.00 1.70 -14.29
CA ASP A 26 -14.42 2.06 -14.32
C ASP A 26 -15.01 2.22 -15.74
N GLY A 27 -14.16 2.34 -16.76
CA GLY A 27 -14.54 2.58 -18.16
C GLY A 27 -14.69 4.07 -18.51
N TYR A 28 -14.24 4.98 -17.65
CA TYR A 28 -14.39 6.42 -17.79
C TYR A 28 -13.04 7.14 -17.74
N TYR A 29 -12.84 8.11 -18.64
CA TYR A 29 -11.65 8.98 -18.68
C TYR A 29 -10.30 8.26 -18.87
N GLY A 30 -10.29 6.95 -19.16
CA GLY A 30 -9.10 6.19 -19.49
C GLY A 30 -8.28 5.83 -18.25
N TYR A 31 -6.98 6.12 -18.26
CA TYR A 31 -6.05 5.66 -17.22
C TYR A 31 -5.84 6.72 -16.14
N GLN A 32 -6.80 6.88 -15.22
CA GLN A 32 -6.73 7.88 -14.15
C GLN A 32 -5.97 7.35 -12.92
N CYS A 33 -5.61 8.26 -12.02
CA CYS A 33 -4.94 7.91 -10.76
C CYS A 33 -5.77 6.92 -9.93
N TRP A 34 -7.07 7.22 -9.77
CA TRP A 34 -8.01 6.38 -9.03
C TRP A 34 -8.09 4.96 -9.57
N ASP A 35 -8.06 4.76 -10.90
CA ASP A 35 -8.11 3.42 -11.50
C ASP A 35 -6.96 2.54 -10.99
N TYR A 36 -5.78 3.13 -10.85
CA TYR A 36 -4.61 2.40 -10.38
C TYR A 36 -4.69 2.07 -8.89
N GLY A 37 -5.17 2.99 -8.05
CA GLY A 37 -5.50 2.69 -6.66
C GLY A 37 -6.57 1.59 -6.54
N ALA A 38 -7.61 1.66 -7.38
CA ALA A 38 -8.72 0.72 -7.39
C ALA A 38 -8.30 -0.68 -7.87
N LEU A 39 -7.27 -0.79 -8.71
CA LEU A 39 -6.75 -2.08 -9.19
C LEU A 39 -6.36 -3.02 -8.04
N LEU A 40 -5.67 -2.53 -7.00
CA LEU A 40 -5.33 -3.35 -5.85
C LEU A 40 -6.59 -3.83 -5.12
N TRP A 41 -7.57 -2.95 -4.92
CA TRP A 41 -8.85 -3.29 -4.28
C TRP A 41 -9.57 -4.41 -5.05
N GLY A 42 -9.55 -4.36 -6.38
CA GLY A 42 -10.10 -5.43 -7.21
C GLY A 42 -9.37 -6.76 -6.98
N ASN A 43 -8.04 -6.73 -7.00
CA ASN A 43 -7.21 -7.93 -6.87
C ASN A 43 -7.32 -8.61 -5.49
N ILE A 44 -7.68 -7.88 -4.44
CA ILE A 44 -7.98 -8.47 -3.12
C ILE A 44 -9.46 -8.88 -2.97
N GLY A 45 -10.20 -8.96 -4.08
CA GLY A 45 -11.59 -9.43 -4.12
C GLY A 45 -12.62 -8.41 -3.65
N ARG A 46 -12.26 -7.13 -3.52
CA ARG A 46 -13.21 -6.09 -3.12
C ARG A 46 -13.93 -5.56 -4.33
N TYR A 47 -15.05 -6.17 -4.64
CA TYR A 47 -16.00 -5.68 -5.63
C TYR A 47 -17.25 -5.12 -4.96
N GLY A 48 -17.77 -4.03 -5.49
CA GLY A 48 -18.94 -3.35 -4.93
C GLY A 48 -19.49 -2.29 -5.88
N HIS A 49 -20.68 -1.81 -5.55
CA HIS A 49 -21.53 -1.05 -6.47
C HIS A 49 -21.61 0.41 -6.00
N GLN A 50 -20.80 1.31 -6.56
CA GLN A 50 -21.05 2.75 -6.42
C GLN A 50 -22.06 3.16 -7.52
N GLY A 51 -23.30 2.66 -7.42
CA GLY A 51 -24.41 3.07 -8.29
C GLY A 51 -24.41 2.58 -9.75
N THR A 52 -23.53 1.65 -10.17
CA THR A 52 -23.46 1.12 -11.55
C THR A 52 -23.64 -0.41 -11.61
N PRO A 53 -24.40 -0.99 -12.56
CA PRO A 53 -24.80 -2.40 -12.62
C PRO A 53 -23.67 -3.44 -12.76
N TYR A 54 -22.41 -3.03 -12.57
CA TYR A 54 -21.23 -3.85 -12.74
C TYR A 54 -20.47 -3.99 -11.41
N ASN A 55 -19.88 -5.17 -11.18
CA ASN A 55 -18.96 -5.40 -10.07
C ASN A 55 -17.63 -4.68 -10.35
N TYR A 56 -17.50 -3.44 -9.88
CA TYR A 56 -16.23 -2.70 -9.94
C TYR A 56 -15.44 -2.86 -8.63
N PRO A 57 -14.11 -2.74 -8.68
CA PRO A 57 -13.31 -2.60 -7.48
C PRO A 57 -13.85 -1.50 -6.55
N TYR A 58 -14.02 -1.82 -5.27
CA TYR A 58 -14.68 -0.94 -4.31
C TYR A 58 -13.67 -0.04 -3.59
N LEU A 59 -13.13 0.95 -4.32
CA LEU A 59 -12.37 2.07 -3.75
C LEU A 59 -13.24 3.32 -3.75
N SER A 60 -13.96 3.55 -2.65
CA SER A 60 -14.93 4.64 -2.56
C SER A 60 -14.25 6.00 -2.54
N THR A 61 -14.76 6.94 -3.35
CA THR A 61 -14.36 8.35 -3.32
C THR A 61 -15.18 9.17 -2.31
N GLY A 62 -15.95 8.53 -1.41
CA GLY A 62 -16.77 9.25 -0.44
C GLY A 62 -17.85 10.15 -1.06
N GLY A 63 -18.27 9.83 -2.28
CA GLY A 63 -19.29 10.57 -3.03
C GLY A 63 -18.78 11.83 -3.75
N THR A 64 -17.47 12.11 -3.74
CA THR A 64 -16.92 13.28 -4.43
C THR A 64 -16.68 13.03 -5.92
N GLY A 65 -16.46 11.78 -6.32
CA GLY A 65 -16.01 11.42 -7.67
C GLY A 65 -14.53 11.70 -7.92
N TYR A 66 -13.75 12.02 -6.88
CA TYR A 66 -12.36 12.46 -7.00
C TYR A 66 -11.43 11.78 -5.98
N ALA A 67 -10.14 11.67 -6.32
CA ALA A 67 -9.13 10.94 -5.55
C ALA A 67 -8.99 11.41 -4.09
N TYR A 68 -9.06 12.72 -3.81
CA TYR A 68 -9.00 13.21 -2.42
C TYR A 68 -10.13 12.62 -1.54
N GLY A 69 -11.26 12.27 -2.15
CA GLY A 69 -12.42 11.67 -1.49
C GLY A 69 -12.17 10.26 -0.96
N ILE A 70 -11.15 9.56 -1.48
CA ILE A 70 -10.71 8.26 -0.96
C ILE A 70 -10.40 8.36 0.53
N TRP A 71 -9.77 9.46 0.96
CA TRP A 71 -9.44 9.68 2.36
C TRP A 71 -10.65 10.08 3.23
N LEU A 72 -11.67 10.71 2.64
CA LEU A 72 -12.93 10.97 3.33
C LEU A 72 -13.64 9.65 3.67
N ALA A 73 -13.59 8.68 2.75
CA ALA A 73 -14.11 7.32 2.93
C ALA A 73 -13.08 6.34 3.54
N ARG A 74 -12.01 6.82 4.17
CA ARG A 74 -10.88 5.96 4.61
C ARG A 74 -11.28 4.77 5.49
N THR A 75 -12.26 4.93 6.38
CA THR A 75 -12.70 3.82 7.25
C THR A 75 -13.34 2.69 6.46
N GLU A 76 -14.13 3.05 5.44
CA GLU A 76 -14.78 2.12 4.51
C GLU A 76 -13.77 1.48 3.54
N ASN A 77 -12.79 2.27 3.11
CA ASN A 77 -11.73 1.80 2.22
C ASN A 77 -10.69 0.93 2.94
N ALA A 78 -10.41 1.14 4.23
CA ALA A 78 -9.37 0.38 4.93
C ALA A 78 -9.78 -1.06 5.25
N THR A 79 -11.00 -1.27 5.73
CA THR A 79 -11.47 -2.59 6.21
C THR A 79 -10.47 -3.24 7.18
N ASP A 80 -10.33 -4.56 7.16
CA ASP A 80 -9.32 -5.31 7.92
C ASP A 80 -8.01 -5.52 7.14
N GLN A 81 -8.00 -5.28 5.83
CA GLN A 81 -6.85 -5.52 4.95
C GLN A 81 -5.78 -4.43 5.00
N PHE A 82 -6.14 -3.20 5.40
CA PHE A 82 -5.24 -2.05 5.42
C PHE A 82 -5.06 -1.46 6.81
N GLU A 83 -3.87 -0.90 7.04
CA GLU A 83 -3.60 0.03 8.14
C GLU A 83 -3.70 1.47 7.60
N LEU A 84 -4.29 2.36 8.39
CA LEU A 84 -4.39 3.78 8.06
C LEU A 84 -3.17 4.53 8.57
N ILE A 85 -2.49 5.24 7.67
CA ILE A 85 -1.32 6.05 7.97
C ILE A 85 -1.72 7.52 7.95
N PHE A 86 -1.60 8.18 9.10
CA PHE A 86 -2.07 9.57 9.29
C PHE A 86 -0.95 10.60 9.14
N ASN A 87 0.31 10.21 9.38
CA ASN A 87 1.44 11.13 9.28
C ASN A 87 2.30 10.76 8.08
N LEU A 88 2.74 11.78 7.34
CA LEU A 88 3.65 11.61 6.22
C LEU A 88 4.97 10.95 6.63
N SER A 89 5.45 11.22 7.85
CA SER A 89 6.66 10.59 8.42
C SER A 89 6.58 9.08 8.54
N ASP A 90 5.36 8.54 8.59
CA ASP A 90 5.12 7.11 8.82
C ASP A 90 4.92 6.36 7.50
N VAL A 91 4.91 7.05 6.36
CA VAL A 91 4.74 6.46 5.02
C VAL A 91 5.91 5.54 4.69
N LYS A 92 5.57 4.36 4.20
CA LYS A 92 6.48 3.30 3.78
C LYS A 92 6.25 2.92 2.33
N LYS A 93 7.28 2.35 1.73
CA LYS A 93 7.19 1.75 0.39
C LYS A 93 5.98 0.81 0.32
N GLY A 94 5.13 1.01 -0.69
CA GLY A 94 3.90 0.26 -0.94
C GLY A 94 2.63 0.86 -0.35
N ASP A 95 2.70 1.93 0.44
CA ASP A 95 1.50 2.62 0.91
C ASP A 95 0.81 3.36 -0.25
N LEU A 96 -0.51 3.23 -0.38
CA LEU A 96 -1.30 4.07 -1.29
C LEU A 96 -1.47 5.45 -0.64
N VAL A 97 -0.72 6.43 -1.13
CA VAL A 97 -0.70 7.81 -0.65
C VAL A 97 -1.84 8.59 -1.27
N ILE A 98 -2.61 9.32 -0.46
CA ILE A 98 -3.69 10.20 -0.91
C ILE A 98 -3.26 11.66 -0.69
N LEU A 99 -3.36 12.46 -1.74
CA LEU A 99 -3.07 13.88 -1.75
C LEU A 99 -4.37 14.68 -1.93
N ASP A 100 -4.46 15.80 -1.21
CA ASP A 100 -5.52 16.78 -1.39
C ASP A 100 -5.37 17.49 -2.75
N LYS A 101 -6.43 18.19 -3.14
CA LYS A 101 -6.45 19.08 -4.31
C LYS A 101 -5.41 20.20 -4.21
N GLY A 102 -5.18 20.83 -5.36
CA GLY A 102 -4.29 21.99 -5.47
C GLY A 102 -2.81 21.63 -5.44
N ARG A 103 -2.44 20.41 -5.86
CA ARG A 103 -1.04 20.05 -6.13
C ARG A 103 -0.44 20.94 -7.21
N PHE A 104 -1.25 21.33 -8.19
CA PHE A 104 -0.93 22.32 -9.21
C PHE A 104 -2.12 23.24 -9.46
N VAL A 105 -1.89 24.37 -10.16
CA VAL A 105 -2.94 25.33 -10.48
C VAL A 105 -4.03 24.65 -11.32
N GLY A 106 -5.26 24.62 -10.81
CA GLY A 106 -6.41 23.99 -11.47
C GLY A 106 -6.67 22.53 -11.06
N ASP A 107 -5.83 21.93 -10.23
CA ASP A 107 -6.11 20.63 -9.62
C ASP A 107 -7.31 20.74 -8.66
N THR A 108 -8.39 20.05 -9.02
CA THR A 108 -9.63 19.95 -8.24
C THR A 108 -9.94 18.54 -7.78
N SER A 109 -9.17 17.54 -8.22
CA SER A 109 -9.41 16.12 -7.99
C SER A 109 -8.56 15.54 -6.87
N GLY A 110 -7.46 16.20 -6.51
CA GLY A 110 -6.41 15.56 -5.73
C GLY A 110 -5.76 14.43 -6.53
N HIS A 111 -5.03 13.56 -5.82
CA HIS A 111 -4.31 12.47 -6.47
C HIS A 111 -4.07 11.30 -5.52
N ASP A 112 -3.98 10.09 -6.06
CA ASP A 112 -3.51 8.90 -5.35
C ASP A 112 -2.43 8.17 -6.14
N ALA A 113 -1.42 7.68 -5.44
CA ALA A 113 -0.33 6.89 -6.01
C ALA A 113 0.39 6.08 -4.92
N TYR A 114 1.04 4.98 -5.28
CA TYR A 114 1.77 4.15 -4.32
C TYR A 114 3.17 4.70 -4.06
N ALA A 115 3.59 4.73 -2.79
CA ALA A 115 4.96 5.10 -2.43
C ALA A 115 5.97 4.06 -2.94
N ASP A 116 6.94 4.47 -3.77
CA ASP A 116 8.03 3.59 -4.24
C ASP A 116 9.22 3.55 -3.27
N GLU A 117 9.15 4.34 -2.20
CA GLU A 117 10.16 4.47 -1.17
C GLU A 117 9.53 4.83 0.18
N ASP A 118 10.29 4.64 1.25
CA ASP A 118 9.93 5.19 2.56
C ASP A 118 10.05 6.71 2.54
N TYR A 119 9.22 7.40 3.34
CA TYR A 119 9.37 8.84 3.49
C TYR A 119 10.78 9.21 3.99
N ASN A 120 11.42 10.12 3.25
CA ASN A 120 12.83 10.46 3.43
C ASN A 120 13.05 11.81 4.14
N GLY A 121 11.98 12.45 4.63
CA GLY A 121 12.06 13.75 5.31
C GLY A 121 11.96 14.97 4.39
N THR A 122 11.73 14.79 3.08
CA THR A 122 11.58 15.88 2.12
C THR A 122 10.11 16.09 1.70
N ASN A 123 9.77 17.24 1.12
CA ASN A 123 8.42 17.45 0.58
C ASN A 123 8.17 16.67 -0.72
N THR A 124 9.09 15.82 -1.16
CA THR A 124 8.95 15.01 -2.37
C THR A 124 9.03 13.53 -2.04
N LEU A 125 8.20 12.73 -2.68
CA LEU A 125 8.24 11.28 -2.58
C LEU A 125 8.26 10.68 -3.98
N ARG A 126 9.06 9.62 -4.18
CA ARG A 126 8.95 8.83 -5.41
C ARG A 126 7.67 8.01 -5.38
N LEU A 127 6.75 8.28 -6.31
CA LEU A 127 5.43 7.67 -6.38
C LEU A 127 5.25 6.89 -7.68
N LEU A 128 4.60 5.74 -7.58
CA LEU A 128 4.16 4.86 -8.66
C LEU A 128 2.66 5.06 -8.88
N GLY A 129 2.27 5.57 -10.05
CA GLY A 129 0.86 5.90 -10.32
C GLY A 129 0.57 6.26 -11.77
N GLN A 130 -0.72 6.43 -12.07
CA GLN A 130 -1.23 6.80 -13.39
C GLN A 130 -1.54 8.28 -13.48
N ASN A 131 -1.53 8.80 -14.70
CA ASN A 131 -1.89 10.19 -14.99
C ASN A 131 -1.08 11.27 -14.23
N GLN A 132 0.15 10.94 -13.81
CA GLN A 132 0.99 11.85 -13.00
C GLN A 132 2.07 12.60 -13.80
N GLU A 133 2.64 11.99 -14.85
CA GLU A 133 3.71 12.58 -15.66
C GLU A 133 3.18 13.41 -16.85
N ASN A 134 2.29 12.81 -17.65
CA ASN A 134 1.65 13.46 -18.80
C ASN A 134 0.12 13.50 -18.59
N PRO A 135 -0.37 14.34 -17.67
CA PRO A 135 -1.76 14.28 -17.23
C PRO A 135 -2.74 14.63 -18.35
N SER A 136 -3.77 13.79 -18.52
CA SER A 136 -4.90 14.01 -19.41
C SER A 136 -6.21 13.73 -18.70
N ALA A 137 -7.14 14.68 -18.76
CA ALA A 137 -8.48 14.54 -18.21
C ALA A 137 -9.40 13.64 -19.06
N THR A 138 -9.00 13.28 -20.29
CA THR A 138 -9.85 12.53 -21.23
C THR A 138 -9.38 11.11 -21.49
N VAL A 139 -8.07 10.86 -21.42
CA VAL A 139 -7.50 9.53 -21.72
C VAL A 139 -6.57 9.01 -20.62
N GLY A 140 -6.21 9.85 -19.65
CA GLY A 140 -5.26 9.47 -18.61
C GLY A 140 -3.83 9.27 -19.12
N HIS A 141 -3.01 8.57 -18.33
CA HIS A 141 -1.67 8.13 -18.72
C HIS A 141 -1.30 6.85 -17.99
N VAL A 142 -0.46 6.03 -18.62
CA VAL A 142 0.03 4.76 -18.06
C VAL A 142 0.74 4.94 -16.71
N VAL A 143 0.91 3.83 -15.99
CA VAL A 143 1.63 3.77 -14.71
C VAL A 143 3.09 4.17 -14.94
N THR A 144 3.54 5.21 -14.23
CA THR A 144 4.93 5.69 -14.25
C THR A 144 5.45 5.91 -12.84
N LEU A 145 6.77 6.15 -12.73
CA LEU A 145 7.41 6.63 -11.51
C LEU A 145 7.70 8.12 -11.66
N ASP A 146 7.29 8.93 -10.68
CA ASP A 146 7.56 10.36 -10.64
C ASP A 146 7.94 10.80 -9.23
N ASN A 147 8.73 11.87 -9.12
CA ASN A 147 9.02 12.50 -7.84
C ASN A 147 8.00 13.61 -7.62
N MET A 148 7.05 13.37 -6.72
CA MET A 148 5.89 14.24 -6.55
C MET A 148 5.98 15.02 -5.25
N ASP A 149 5.55 16.29 -5.30
CA ASP A 149 5.29 17.06 -4.09
C ASP A 149 4.15 16.43 -3.29
N VAL A 150 4.45 16.09 -2.03
CA VAL A 150 3.53 15.48 -1.06
C VAL A 150 3.13 16.45 0.05
N SER A 151 3.35 17.76 -0.13
CA SER A 151 2.93 18.82 0.81
C SER A 151 1.41 18.84 1.09
N LYS A 152 0.62 18.23 0.21
CA LYS A 152 -0.84 18.05 0.32
C LYS A 152 -1.27 16.69 0.85
N PHE A 153 -0.38 15.96 1.52
CA PHE A 153 -0.67 14.66 2.11
C PHE A 153 -1.91 14.71 3.01
N LEU A 154 -2.88 13.84 2.72
CA LEU A 154 -4.06 13.62 3.57
C LEU A 154 -3.89 12.40 4.47
N GLY A 155 -3.24 11.36 3.94
CA GLY A 155 -3.09 10.07 4.58
C GLY A 155 -2.68 8.99 3.59
N ALA A 156 -2.49 7.77 4.08
CA ALA A 156 -2.21 6.62 3.22
C ALA A 156 -2.84 5.32 3.73
N PHE A 157 -2.94 4.33 2.84
CA PHE A 157 -3.36 2.97 3.16
C PHE A 157 -2.18 2.02 3.00
N ARG A 158 -1.81 1.35 4.08
CA ARG A 158 -0.79 0.31 4.06
C ARG A 158 -1.42 -1.06 3.91
N PHE A 159 -1.14 -1.75 2.81
CA PHE A 159 -1.66 -3.10 2.61
C PHE A 159 -0.89 -4.10 3.50
N LYS A 160 -1.61 -4.76 4.41
CA LYS A 160 -0.99 -5.62 5.43
C LYS A 160 -0.21 -6.80 4.84
N GLN A 161 -0.60 -7.30 3.67
CA GLN A 161 0.09 -8.42 3.02
C GLN A 161 1.49 -8.06 2.50
N TRP A 162 1.74 -6.79 2.17
CA TRP A 162 3.06 -6.33 1.72
C TRP A 162 4.03 -6.04 2.87
N ILE A 163 3.54 -6.06 4.11
CA ILE A 163 4.38 -5.96 5.29
C ILE A 163 5.09 -7.30 5.46
N ALA A 164 6.40 -7.34 5.22
CA ALA A 164 7.19 -8.51 5.53
C ALA A 164 6.99 -8.89 7.01
N PRO A 165 6.71 -10.17 7.34
CA PRO A 165 6.68 -10.58 8.73
C PRO A 165 8.05 -10.27 9.36
N PRO A 166 8.10 -9.83 10.62
CA PRO A 166 9.36 -9.61 11.30
C PRO A 166 10.20 -10.89 11.20
N PRO A 167 11.52 -10.78 10.99
CA PRO A 167 12.39 -11.95 10.97
C PRO A 167 12.16 -12.75 12.27
N PRO A 168 12.14 -14.09 12.20
CA PRO A 168 11.97 -14.88 13.40
C PRO A 168 13.04 -14.47 14.42
N PRO A 169 12.70 -14.40 15.73
CA PRO A 169 13.70 -14.07 16.74
C PRO A 169 14.89 -15.02 16.59
N PRO A 170 16.13 -14.52 16.71
CA PRO A 170 17.31 -15.38 16.60
C PRO A 170 17.14 -16.57 17.56
N PRO A 171 17.49 -17.80 17.14
CA PRO A 171 17.35 -18.96 17.99
C PRO A 171 18.01 -18.67 19.33
N VAL A 172 17.25 -18.77 20.42
CA VAL A 172 17.78 -18.61 21.78
C VAL A 172 18.90 -19.63 21.92
N GLN A 173 20.14 -19.17 21.84
CA GLN A 173 21.28 -19.99 22.23
C GLN A 173 21.09 -20.24 23.72
N ARG A 174 20.47 -21.38 24.06
CA ARG A 174 20.59 -21.94 25.40
C ARG A 174 22.08 -22.09 25.62
N LYS A 175 22.69 -21.16 26.36
CA LYS A 175 24.03 -21.35 26.90
C LYS A 175 23.96 -22.70 27.60
N LYS A 176 24.64 -23.71 27.03
CA LYS A 176 24.83 -24.99 27.73
C LYS A 176 25.46 -24.60 29.06
N SER A 177 24.66 -24.66 30.10
CA SER A 177 25.09 -24.49 31.47
C SER A 177 26.26 -25.46 31.66
N LYS A 178 27.47 -24.92 31.81
CA LYS A 178 28.64 -25.67 32.28
C LYS A 178 28.56 -25.83 33.80
N PHE A 179 27.39 -26.21 34.33
CA PHE A 179 27.32 -26.60 35.73
C PHE A 179 27.87 -28.03 35.86
N PRO A 180 28.94 -28.24 36.64
CA PRO A 180 29.53 -29.56 36.81
C PRO A 180 28.68 -30.34 37.81
N TRP A 181 27.62 -31.00 37.36
CA TRP A 181 26.83 -31.90 38.20
C TRP A 181 27.49 -33.26 38.48
N VAL A 182 28.77 -33.44 38.14
CA VAL A 182 29.44 -34.77 38.20
C VAL A 182 30.44 -34.89 39.38
N LEU A 183 30.17 -34.32 40.55
CA LEU A 183 31.06 -34.52 41.72
C LEU A 183 30.40 -34.91 43.06
N TYR A 184 29.09 -35.15 43.13
CA TYR A 184 28.46 -35.51 44.42
C TYR A 184 27.70 -36.84 44.48
N ALA A 185 27.86 -37.73 43.49
CA ALA A 185 27.18 -39.04 43.53
C ALA A 185 27.99 -40.19 44.19
N ASN A 186 29.30 -40.03 44.43
CA ASN A 186 30.17 -41.14 44.86
C ASN A 186 30.65 -41.11 46.32
N LYS A 187 30.18 -40.17 47.16
CA LYS A 187 30.63 -40.09 48.57
C LYS A 187 29.61 -40.58 49.62
N LEU A 188 28.45 -41.09 49.20
CA LEU A 188 27.40 -41.58 50.12
C LEU A 188 27.16 -43.10 50.02
N ARG A 189 28.02 -43.87 49.35
CA ARG A 189 27.86 -45.33 49.20
C ARG A 189 28.86 -46.21 49.96
N ASN A 190 29.78 -45.64 50.74
CA ASN A 190 30.76 -46.42 51.53
C ASN A 190 30.71 -46.10 53.04
N MET A 191 29.53 -45.83 53.61
CA MET A 191 29.32 -45.83 55.06
C MET A 191 28.05 -46.63 55.40
N SER A 192 28.15 -47.95 55.24
CA SER A 192 27.29 -48.95 55.90
C SER A 192 28.00 -50.30 55.84
#